data_AF-A0A1V9RE97-F1
#
_entry.id   AF-A0A1V9RE97-F1
#
_cell.length_a   1.000
_cell.length_b   1.000
_cell.length_c   1.000
_cell.angle_alpha   90.00
_cell.angle_beta   90.00
_cell.angle_gamma   90.00
#
_symmetry.space_group_name_H-M   'P 1'
#
loop_
_entity.id
_entity.type
_entity.pdbx_description
1 polymer ?
#
loop_
_entity_poly.entity_id
_entity_poly.type
_entity_poly.pdbx_seq_one_letter_code
_entity_poly.pdbx_strand_id
1 'polypeptide(L)' 'MLHEGNVEKVIVYLNDGDTFTFTEISSVSEHTSERGALALEINYLADNETKALSKTIFVLTNNNVVHYTIIYKKNV' A
#
# COMPACT_ATOMS: atom_id res chain seq x y z
N MET A 1 -9.14 7.46 0.92
CA MET A 1 -10.01 6.49 0.23
C MET A 1 -9.64 5.10 0.71
N LEU A 2 -10.58 4.16 0.91
CA LEU A 2 -10.33 2.82 1.44
C LEU A 2 -10.66 1.75 0.39
N HIS A 3 -9.78 0.77 0.22
CA HIS A 3 -9.91 -0.33 -0.73
C HIS A 3 -9.67 -1.66 0.01
N GLU A 4 -10.74 -2.40 0.30
CA GLU A 4 -10.69 -3.67 1.07
C GLU A 4 -10.99 -4.88 0.20
N GLY A 5 -10.26 -5.98 0.39
CA GLY A 5 -10.55 -7.32 -0.14
C GLY A 5 -10.44 -7.52 -1.67
N ASN A 6 -10.59 -6.45 -2.46
CA ASN A 6 -10.59 -6.47 -3.92
C ASN A 6 -9.28 -5.96 -4.55
N VAL A 7 -8.25 -5.76 -3.75
CA VAL A 7 -6.93 -5.35 -4.25
C VAL A 7 -6.09 -6.59 -4.51
N GLU A 8 -5.55 -6.71 -5.73
CA GLU A 8 -4.63 -7.78 -6.13
C GLU A 8 -3.21 -7.45 -5.68
N LYS A 9 -2.76 -6.23 -5.99
CA LYS A 9 -1.43 -5.75 -5.63
C LYS A 9 -1.36 -4.23 -5.55
N VAL A 10 -0.40 -3.74 -4.79
CA VAL A 10 -0.04 -2.32 -4.73
C VAL A 10 1.42 -2.17 -5.12
N ILE A 11 1.72 -1.19 -5.98
CA ILE A 11 3.09 -0.85 -6.37
C ILE A 11 3.35 0.59 -5.94
N VAL A 12 4.45 0.83 -5.22
CA VAL A 12 4.88 2.15 -4.77
C VAL A 12 6.22 2.48 -5.40
N TYR A 13 6.31 3.62 -6.08
CA TYR A 13 7.49 4.11 -6.78
C TYR A 13 8.14 5.24 -5.97
N LEU A 14 9.41 5.05 -5.62
CA LEU A 14 10.19 6.01 -4.86
C LEU A 14 11.01 6.93 -5.78
N ASN A 15 11.48 8.04 -5.22
CA ASN A 15 12.19 9.09 -5.95
C ASN A 15 13.64 8.74 -6.31
N ASP A 16 14.23 7.76 -5.63
CA ASP A 16 15.54 7.18 -5.91
C ASP A 16 15.51 6.11 -7.02
N GLY A 17 14.31 5.79 -7.52
CA GLY A 17 14.08 4.78 -8.54
C GLY A 17 13.69 3.41 -7.99
N ASP A 18 13.69 3.23 -6.65
CA ASP A 18 13.28 1.97 -6.04
C ASP A 18 11.76 1.78 -6.14
N THR A 19 11.35 0.51 -6.14
CA THR A 19 9.95 0.13 -6.23
C THR A 19 9.61 -0.95 -5.20
N PHE A 20 8.55 -0.71 -4.44
CA PHE A 20 7.99 -1.70 -3.52
C PHE A 20 6.71 -2.28 -4.11
N THR A 21 6.63 -3.61 -4.16
CA THR A 21 5.44 -4.33 -4.61
C THR A 21 4.88 -5.15 -3.46
N PHE A 22 3.60 -4.93 -3.17
CA PHE A 22 2.84 -5.67 -2.15
C PHE A 22 1.78 -6.52 -2.85
N THR A 23 1.63 -7.77 -2.40
CA THR A 23 0.60 -8.72 -2.83
C THR A 23 -0.13 -9.26 -1.61
N GLU A 24 -1.15 -10.13 -1.79
CA GLU A 24 -1.96 -10.64 -0.67
C GLU A 24 -2.49 -9.51 0.22
N ILE A 25 -3.04 -8.48 -0.43
CA ILE A 25 -3.49 -7.25 0.20
C ILE A 25 -4.80 -7.50 0.94
N SER A 26 -4.81 -7.17 2.23
CA SER A 26 -6.02 -7.15 3.05
C SER A 26 -6.78 -5.84 2.82
N SER A 27 -6.09 -4.71 2.95
CA SER A 27 -6.66 -3.39 2.72
C SER A 27 -5.61 -2.35 2.35
N VAL A 28 -6.04 -1.31 1.65
CA VAL A 28 -5.24 -0.13 1.32
C VAL A 28 -6.05 1.10 1.67
N SER A 29 -5.45 2.05 2.38
CA SER A 29 -6.12 3.32 2.67
C SER A 29 -5.22 4.52 2.46
N GLU A 30 -5.79 5.54 1.84
CA GLU A 30 -5.24 6.89 1.89
C GLU A 30 -5.93 7.69 2.98
N HIS A 31 -5.15 8.22 3.91
CA HIS A 31 -5.64 9.01 5.02
C HIS A 31 -4.63 10.09 5.43
N THR A 32 -5.08 11.07 6.20
CA THR A 32 -4.19 12.05 6.83
C THR A 32 -3.66 11.47 8.13
N SER A 33 -2.34 11.30 8.21
CA SER A 33 -1.66 10.83 9.43
C SER A 33 -1.87 11.78 10.61
N GLU A 34 -1.57 11.31 11.82
CA GLU A 34 -1.66 12.12 13.06
C GLU A 34 -0.84 13.42 13.01
N ARG A 35 0.18 13.48 12.13
CA ARG A 35 1.03 14.66 11.91
C ARG A 35 0.53 15.57 10.78
N GLY A 36 -0.66 15.33 10.24
CA GLY A 36 -1.27 16.14 9.19
C GLY A 36 -0.80 15.83 7.76
N ALA A 37 0.11 14.88 7.59
CA ALA A 37 0.63 14.48 6.28
C ALA A 37 -0.27 13.43 5.62
N LEU A 38 -0.50 13.53 4.31
CA LEU A 38 -1.16 12.49 3.53
C LEU A 38 -0.28 11.22 3.52
N ALA A 39 -0.88 10.07 3.81
CA ALA A 39 -0.20 8.80 3.87
C ALA A 39 -0.99 7.70 3.16
N LEU A 40 -0.26 6.73 2.60
CA LEU A 40 -0.76 5.48 2.06
C LEU A 40 -0.43 4.36 3.05
N GLU A 41 -1.45 3.78 3.65
CA GLU A 41 -1.34 2.60 4.52
C GLU A 41 -1.71 1.35 3.74
N ILE A 42 -0.84 0.35 3.78
CA ILE A 42 -1.00 -0.93 3.11
C ILE A 42 -0.97 -2.02 4.19
N ASN A 43 -2.09 -2.73 4.34
CA ASN A 43 -2.19 -3.91 5.19
C ASN A 43 -2.15 -5.16 4.30
N TYR A 44 -1.17 -6.02 4.51
CA TYR A 44 -0.87 -7.18 3.64
C TYR A 44 -0.41 -8.38 4.48
N LEU A 45 -0.45 -9.57 3.91
CA LEU A 45 0.08 -10.77 4.56
C LEU A 45 1.56 -10.92 4.20
N ALA A 46 2.47 -10.71 5.16
CA ALA A 46 3.92 -10.69 4.89
C ALA A 46 4.58 -12.08 4.88
N ASP A 47 3.92 -13.08 5.46
CA ASP A 47 4.45 -14.42 5.64
C ASP A 47 3.52 -15.44 4.97
N ASN A 48 4.07 -16.24 4.04
CA ASN A 48 3.32 -17.27 3.33
C ASN A 48 2.97 -18.47 4.23
N GLU A 49 3.72 -18.72 5.29
CA GLU A 49 3.49 -19.83 6.23
C GLU A 49 2.54 -19.44 7.36
N THR A 50 2.75 -18.27 7.99
CA THR A 50 1.91 -17.83 9.12
C THR A 50 0.74 -16.94 8.71
N LYS A 51 0.74 -16.41 7.48
CA LYS A 51 -0.23 -15.40 7.00
C LYS A 51 -0.43 -14.28 8.03
N ALA A 52 0.67 -13.84 8.66
CA ALA A 52 0.62 -12.77 9.63
C ALA A 52 0.28 -11.44 8.93
N LEU A 53 -0.76 -10.78 9.44
CA LEU A 53 -1.13 -9.45 8.97
C LEU A 53 -0.02 -8.46 9.35
N SER A 54 0.52 -7.82 8.33
CA SER A 54 1.56 -6.80 8.42
C SER A 54 1.08 -5.50 7.83
N LYS A 55 1.75 -4.42 8.22
CA LYS A 55 1.41 -3.06 7.83
C LYS A 55 2.64 -2.28 7.41
N THR A 56 2.52 -1.53 6.32
CA THR A 56 3.50 -0.54 5.91
C THR A 56 2.79 0.78 5.60
N ILE A 57 3.41 1.89 6.01
CA ILE A 57 2.88 3.24 5.82
C ILE A 57 3.90 4.05 5.03
N PHE A 58 3.45 4.64 3.92
CA PHE A 58 4.23 5.58 3.13
C PHE A 58 3.67 6.99 3.29
N VAL A 59 4.52 7.95 3.65
CA VAL A 59 4.14 9.36 3.67
C VAL A 59 4.20 9.89 2.24
N LEU A 60 3.09 10.37 1.71
CA LEU A 60 2.97 10.83 0.32
C LEU A 60 3.39 12.29 0.14
N THR A 61 3.48 13.07 1.23
CA THR A 61 3.81 14.50 1.17
C THR A 61 5.31 14.80 1.29
N ASN A 62 6.18 13.81 1.53
CA ASN A 62 7.60 14.03 1.82
C ASN A 62 8.52 13.92 0.59
N ASN A 63 7.99 14.02 -0.63
CA ASN A 63 8.69 13.84 -1.92
C ASN A 63 9.42 12.49 -2.09
N ASN A 64 9.31 11.56 -1.14
CA ASN A 64 9.95 10.26 -1.22
C ASN A 64 9.17 9.30 -2.12
N VAL A 65 7.84 9.39 -2.09
CA VAL A 65 6.95 8.64 -3.00
C VAL A 65 6.62 9.53 -4.20
N VAL A 66 6.97 9.07 -5.38
CA VAL A 66 6.65 9.76 -6.65
C VAL A 66 5.26 9.37 -7.13
N HIS A 67 4.93 8.08 -7.03
CA HIS A 67 3.68 7.54 -7.52
C HIS A 67 3.34 6.22 -6.81
N TYR A 68 2.07 5.85 -6.79
CA TYR A 68 1.65 4.49 -6.44
C TYR A 68 0.51 4.05 -7.36
N THR A 69 0.38 2.74 -7.55
CA THR A 69 -0.67 2.14 -8.36
C THR A 69 -1.36 1.03 -7.57
N ILE A 70 -2.68 1.08 -7.50
CA ILE A 70 -3.53 0.03 -6.91
C ILE A 70 -4.13 -0.77 -8.05
N ILE A 71 -3.85 -2.07 -8.08
CA ILE A 71 -4.38 -3.00 -9.09
C ILE A 71 -5.43 -3.87 -8.42
N TYR A 72 -6.64 -3.83 -8.96
CA TYR A 72 -7.78 -4.59 -8.44
C TYR A 72 -7.84 -5.97 -9.05
N LYS A 73 -8.34 -6.94 -8.29
CA LYS A 73 -8.61 -8.28 -8.81
C LYS A 73 -9.61 -8.17 -9.95
N LYS A 74 -9.38 -8.91 -11.03
CA LYS A 74 -10.38 -9.03 -12.09
C LYS A 74 -11.59 -9.75 -11.51
N ASN A 75 -12.78 -9.15 -11.64
CA ASN A 75 -14.02 -9.90 -11.45
C ASN A 75 -14.07 -10.97 -12.56
N VAL A 76 -14.01 -12.23 -12.16
CA VAL A 76 -14.17 -13.40 -13.05
C VAL A 76 -15.64 -13.80 -13.07
#